data_AF-A0A8T0AUE9-F1
#
_entry.id   AF-A0A8T0AUE9-F1
#
_cell.length_a   1.000
_cell.length_b   1.000
_cell.length_c   1.000
_cell.angle_alpha   90.00
_cell.angle_beta   90.00
_cell.angle_gamma   90.00
#
_symmetry.space_group_name_H-M   'P 1'
#
loop_
_entity.id
_entity.type
_entity.pdbx_description
1 polymer ?
#
loop_
_entity_poly.entity_id
_entity_poly.type
_entity_poly.pdbx_seq_one_letter_code
_entity_poly.pdbx_strand_id
1 'polypeptide(L)'
;MTGKGREGADMMERRKVDMLCVQETKWKGSKARNIEGGFKLFYHGVDGKRNGVGVILKEEYSKSVVEVKRVSDRVMNVKLEVEETVALSKRQEVELELAELKMLRFSLEVTTMDRIRNEFIKETEHVGGFGDKMQIDQALNQENTWDGTLDYLSQMFYIIHKHLYNAAAS
;
A
#
# COMPACT_ATOMS: atom_id res chain seq x y z
N MET A 1 17.81 2.83 5.18
CA MET A 1 17.23 3.30 6.47
C MET A 1 18.22 3.34 7.64
N THR A 2 19.48 2.91 7.48
CA THR A 2 20.45 2.80 8.59
C THR A 2 20.81 4.20 9.08
N GLY A 3 20.30 4.60 10.24
CA GLY A 3 20.45 5.95 10.81
C GLY A 3 19.34 6.95 10.50
N LYS A 4 18.45 6.67 9.54
CA LYS A 4 17.36 7.60 9.13
C LYS A 4 15.97 7.28 9.70
N GLY A 5 15.86 6.23 10.52
CA GLY A 5 14.60 5.86 11.17
C GLY A 5 14.02 6.99 12.02
N ARG A 6 14.89 7.72 12.72
CA ARG A 6 14.51 8.88 13.54
C ARG A 6 13.98 10.03 12.70
N GLU A 7 14.61 10.35 11.57
CA GLU A 7 14.11 11.39 10.66
C GLU A 7 12.69 11.08 10.17
N GLY A 8 12.41 9.80 9.89
CA GLY A 8 11.08 9.32 9.53
C GLY A 8 10.08 9.48 10.67
N ALA A 9 10.43 9.02 11.88
CA ALA A 9 9.59 9.16 13.07
C ALA A 9 9.30 10.62 13.42
N ASP A 10 10.32 11.49 13.45
CA ASP A 10 10.17 12.92 13.73
C ASP A 10 9.26 13.60 12.69
N MET A 11 9.37 13.20 11.42
CA MET A 11 8.51 13.72 10.35
C MET A 11 7.07 13.24 10.49
N MET A 12 6.86 11.98 10.87
CA MET A 12 5.54 11.43 11.15
C MET A 12 4.88 12.14 12.34
N GLU A 13 5.62 12.36 13.42
CA GLU A 13 5.12 13.09 14.60
C GLU A 13 4.74 14.54 14.25
N ARG A 14 5.63 15.29 13.59
CA ARG A 14 5.36 16.68 13.18
C ARG A 14 4.16 16.81 12.24
N ARG A 15 3.95 15.82 11.36
CA ARG A 15 2.86 15.83 10.37
C ARG A 15 1.61 15.09 10.82
N LYS A 16 1.60 14.55 12.04
CA LYS A 16 0.50 13.72 12.58
C LYS A 16 0.14 12.57 11.64
N VAL A 17 1.16 11.84 11.18
CA VAL A 17 1.03 10.67 10.31
C VAL A 17 1.18 9.41 11.16
N ASP A 18 0.14 8.59 11.20
CA ASP A 18 0.13 7.36 12.02
C ASP A 18 0.73 6.14 11.31
N MET A 19 0.71 6.14 9.97
CA MET A 19 1.25 5.07 9.12
C MET A 19 2.04 5.66 7.95
N LEU A 20 3.21 5.07 7.68
CA LEU A 20 4.08 5.48 6.58
C LEU A 20 4.66 4.27 5.85
N CYS A 21 4.45 4.21 4.54
CA CYS A 21 5.10 3.23 3.67
C CYS A 21 6.40 3.82 3.11
N VAL A 22 7.48 3.04 3.15
CA VAL A 22 8.81 3.42 2.67
C VAL A 22 9.32 2.39 1.67
N GLN A 23 9.99 2.87 0.62
CA GLN A 23 10.65 2.06 -0.40
C GLN A 23 12.14 2.43 -0.47
N GLU A 24 12.93 1.61 -1.17
CA GLU A 24 14.39 1.76 -1.27
C GLU A 24 15.07 1.80 0.10
N THR A 25 14.59 0.99 1.04
CA THR A 25 15.13 0.97 2.41
C THR A 25 16.58 0.48 2.44
N LYS A 26 16.98 -0.34 1.44
CA LYS A 26 18.29 -0.99 1.34
C LYS A 26 18.65 -1.74 2.61
N TRP A 27 17.65 -2.33 3.25
CA TRP A 27 17.82 -3.12 4.48
C TRP A 27 17.71 -4.60 4.15
N LYS A 28 18.57 -5.40 4.78
CA LYS A 28 18.56 -6.85 4.61
C LYS A 28 17.71 -7.53 5.69
N GLY A 29 16.90 -8.49 5.27
CA GLY A 29 16.10 -9.37 6.11
C GLY A 29 14.61 -9.03 6.12
N SER A 30 13.86 -9.86 6.84
CA SER A 30 12.41 -9.82 6.98
C SER A 30 12.07 -9.72 8.46
N LYS A 31 11.92 -8.51 9.01
CA LYS A 31 11.74 -8.36 10.46
C LYS A 31 10.73 -7.26 10.79
N ALA A 32 10.41 -7.17 12.07
CA ALA A 32 9.78 -6.01 12.69
C ALA A 32 10.76 -5.44 13.73
N ARG A 33 10.86 -4.11 13.81
CA ARG A 33 11.77 -3.43 14.74
C ARG A 33 11.12 -2.16 15.27
N ASN A 34 11.20 -1.94 16.58
CA ASN A 34 10.83 -0.67 17.18
C ASN A 34 11.87 0.39 16.78
N ILE A 35 11.40 1.54 16.33
CA ILE A 35 12.22 2.73 16.06
C ILE A 35 11.94 3.77 17.14
N GLU A 36 12.85 4.73 17.31
CA GLU A 36 12.66 5.82 18.27
C GLU A 36 11.38 6.62 17.96
N GLY A 37 10.77 7.22 18.98
CA GLY A 37 9.55 8.02 18.84
C GLY A 37 8.23 7.24 18.95
N GLY A 38 8.25 5.99 19.43
CA GLY A 38 7.02 5.21 19.62
C GLY A 38 6.42 4.69 18.32
N PHE A 39 7.27 4.25 17.40
CA PHE A 39 6.86 3.64 16.14
C PHE A 39 7.48 2.24 15.97
N LYS A 40 6.81 1.37 15.21
CA LYS A 40 7.28 0.05 14.81
C LYS A 40 7.40 -0.01 13.28
N LEU A 41 8.58 -0.39 12.81
CA LEU A 41 8.88 -0.66 11.40
C LEU A 41 8.76 -2.15 11.11
N PHE A 42 7.89 -2.53 10.18
CA PHE A 42 7.91 -3.82 9.50
C PHE A 42 8.69 -3.65 8.20
N TYR A 43 9.67 -4.50 7.92
CA TYR A 43 10.45 -4.37 6.69
C TYR A 43 10.79 -5.70 6.05
N HIS A 44 11.12 -5.61 4.76
CA HIS A 44 11.63 -6.72 3.96
C HIS A 44 12.65 -6.22 2.93
N GLY A 45 13.78 -6.93 2.83
CA GLY A 45 14.74 -6.76 1.74
C GLY A 45 15.77 -7.88 1.67
N VAL A 46 16.41 -8.06 0.51
CA VAL A 46 17.21 -9.25 0.21
C VAL A 46 18.71 -9.06 0.50
N ASP A 47 19.36 -8.07 -0.11
CA ASP A 47 20.82 -7.94 -0.10
C ASP A 47 21.34 -6.71 0.67
N GLY A 48 20.46 -5.75 1.00
CA GLY A 48 20.82 -4.52 1.70
C GLY A 48 21.54 -3.48 0.83
N LYS A 49 21.58 -3.67 -0.50
CA LYS A 49 22.21 -2.73 -1.46
C LYS A 49 21.18 -2.02 -2.32
N ARG A 50 20.13 -2.74 -2.73
CA ARG A 50 19.06 -2.25 -3.60
C ARG A 50 17.69 -2.63 -3.06
N ASN A 51 16.65 -1.97 -3.57
CA ASN A 51 15.25 -2.22 -3.20
C ASN A 51 15.06 -2.12 -1.67
N GLY A 52 14.04 -2.82 -1.18
CA GLY A 52 13.67 -2.92 0.21
C GLY A 52 12.43 -2.08 0.48
N VAL A 53 11.46 -2.70 1.13
CA VAL A 53 10.19 -2.09 1.52
C VAL A 53 10.03 -2.09 3.03
N GLY A 54 9.27 -1.12 3.52
CA GLY A 54 8.90 -1.05 4.92
C GLY A 54 7.58 -0.33 5.14
N VAL A 55 6.91 -0.70 6.22
CA VAL A 55 5.72 -0.02 6.75
C VAL A 55 6.02 0.37 8.19
N ILE A 56 5.99 1.67 8.47
CA ILE A 56 6.16 2.25 9.79
C ILE A 56 4.77 2.55 10.36
N LEU A 57 4.49 2.04 11.54
CA LEU A 57 3.24 2.23 12.26
C LEU A 57 3.52 2.87 13.60
N LYS A 58 2.66 3.78 14.04
CA LYS A 58 2.65 4.21 15.44
C LYS A 58 2.40 3.00 16.33
N GLU A 59 3.06 2.95 17.48
CA GLU A 59 3.13 1.75 18.30
C GLU A 59 1.75 1.25 18.76
N GLU A 60 0.80 2.16 18.96
CA GLU A 60 -0.60 1.86 19.25
C GLU A 60 -1.24 0.97 18.17
N TYR A 61 -1.11 1.33 16.89
CA TYR A 61 -1.62 0.52 15.77
C TYR A 61 -0.79 -0.74 15.52
N SER A 62 0.45 -0.78 16.00
CA SER A 62 1.29 -1.98 15.82
C SER A 62 0.75 -3.22 16.56
N LYS A 63 -0.12 -3.01 17.56
CA LYS A 63 -0.80 -4.08 18.31
C LYS A 63 -2.01 -4.65 17.56
N SER A 64 -2.60 -3.84 16.69
CA SER A 64 -3.71 -4.18 15.82
C SER A 64 -3.30 -4.93 14.55
N VAL A 65 -2.00 -5.21 14.36
CA VAL A 65 -1.52 -5.90 13.16
C VAL A 65 -1.94 -7.36 13.20
N VAL A 66 -2.85 -7.73 12.31
CA VAL A 66 -3.36 -9.10 12.17
C VAL A 66 -2.43 -9.93 11.29
N GLU A 67 -1.83 -9.33 10.26
CA GLU A 67 -1.04 -10.06 9.27
C GLU A 67 0.06 -9.20 8.65
N VAL A 68 1.21 -9.81 8.32
CA VAL A 68 2.28 -9.18 7.55
C VAL A 68 2.75 -10.11 6.44
N LYS A 69 2.34 -9.86 5.19
CA LYS A 69 2.79 -10.61 4.01
C LYS A 69 3.96 -9.87 3.35
N ARG A 70 5.13 -10.52 3.27
CA ARG A 70 6.33 -9.98 2.60
C ARG A 70 6.50 -10.71 1.27
N VAL A 71 5.90 -10.17 0.21
CA VAL A 71 5.83 -10.84 -1.10
C VAL A 71 7.17 -10.78 -1.81
N SER A 72 7.80 -9.61 -1.85
CA SER A 72 9.12 -9.39 -2.43
C SER A 72 9.77 -8.16 -1.81
N ASP A 73 11.06 -7.93 -2.06
CA ASP A 73 11.77 -6.72 -1.61
C ASP A 73 11.27 -5.40 -2.25
N ARG A 74 10.21 -5.49 -3.07
CA ARG A 74 9.47 -4.35 -3.64
C ARG A 74 8.01 -4.31 -3.20
N VAL A 75 7.48 -5.35 -2.57
CA VAL A 75 6.06 -5.44 -2.20
C VAL A 75 5.89 -6.12 -0.85
N MET A 76 5.23 -5.42 0.08
CA MET A 76 4.75 -6.01 1.32
C MET A 76 3.37 -5.47 1.69
N ASN A 77 2.61 -6.29 2.41
CA ASN A 77 1.28 -5.98 2.90
C ASN A 77 1.28 -6.13 4.43
N VAL A 78 0.64 -5.19 5.12
CA VAL A 78 0.38 -5.20 6.56
C VAL A 78 -1.12 -5.01 6.78
N LYS A 79 -1.76 -6.01 7.38
CA LYS A 79 -3.18 -5.99 7.72
C LYS A 79 -3.36 -5.49 9.15
N LEU A 80 -4.29 -4.57 9.36
CA LEU A 80 -4.64 -3.99 10.65
C LEU A 80 -6.12 -4.19 10.95
N GLU A 81 -6.45 -4.47 12.20
CA GLU A 81 -7.82 -4.49 12.73
C GLU A 81 -8.03 -3.26 13.62
N VAL A 82 -8.96 -2.39 13.23
CA VAL A 82 -9.20 -1.11 13.88
C VAL A 82 -10.65 -1.06 14.34
N GLU A 83 -10.87 -0.76 15.62
CA GLU A 83 -12.21 -0.79 16.25
C GLU A 83 -13.09 0.39 15.80
N GLU A 84 -12.50 1.55 15.50
CA GLU A 84 -13.22 2.71 14.96
C GLU A 84 -12.90 2.91 13.48
N THR A 85 -13.94 2.82 12.63
CA THR A 85 -13.86 3.18 11.22
C THR A 85 -14.42 4.58 11.01
N VAL A 86 -13.60 5.50 10.49
CA VAL A 86 -14.11 6.78 10.00
C VAL A 86 -14.64 6.56 8.58
N ALA A 87 -15.91 6.87 8.35
CA ALA A 87 -16.47 6.81 7.00
C ALA A 87 -15.70 7.76 6.08
N LEU A 88 -15.34 7.28 4.89
CA LEU A 88 -14.74 8.14 3.88
C LEU A 88 -15.79 9.18 3.44
N SER A 89 -15.38 10.43 3.40
CA SER A 89 -16.17 11.45 2.74
C SER A 89 -16.26 11.17 1.24
N LYS A 90 -17.33 11.61 0.58
CA LYS A 90 -17.49 11.52 -0.89
C LYS A 90 -16.27 12.06 -1.65
N ARG A 91 -15.61 13.08 -1.09
CA ARG A 91 -14.38 13.64 -1.65
C ARG A 91 -13.22 12.65 -1.60
N GLN A 92 -13.03 11.98 -0.46
CA GLN A 92 -11.97 10.97 -0.31
C GLN A 92 -12.22 9.75 -1.20
N GLU A 93 -13.47 9.32 -1.36
CA GLU A 93 -13.84 8.26 -2.31
C GLU A 93 -13.39 8.63 -3.74
N VAL A 94 -13.70 9.85 -4.20
CA VAL A 94 -13.28 10.33 -5.53
C VAL A 94 -11.76 10.46 -5.65
N GLU A 95 -11.09 10.95 -4.61
CA GLU A 95 -9.62 11.06 -4.60
C GLU A 95 -8.95 9.68 -4.69
N LEU A 96 -9.54 8.66 -4.05
CA LEU A 96 -9.07 7.28 -4.11
C LEU A 96 -9.35 6.63 -5.47
N GLU A 97 -10.52 6.87 -6.07
CA GLU A 97 -10.80 6.45 -7.45
C GLU A 97 -9.84 7.07 -8.46
N LEU A 98 -9.52 8.36 -8.29
CA LEU A 98 -8.55 9.06 -9.14
C LEU A 98 -7.13 8.52 -8.93
N ALA A 99 -6.76 8.18 -7.69
CA ALA A 99 -5.46 7.58 -7.41
C ALA A 99 -5.32 6.20 -8.07
N GLU A 100 -6.32 5.33 -7.91
CA GLU A 100 -6.39 4.01 -8.56
C GLU A 100 -6.25 4.15 -10.08
N LEU A 101 -7.02 5.05 -10.68
CA LEU A 101 -6.98 5.26 -12.12
C LEU A 101 -5.65 5.83 -12.62
N LYS A 102 -5.06 6.78 -11.88
CA LYS A 102 -3.72 7.32 -12.22
C LYS A 102 -2.66 6.24 -12.14
N MET A 103 -2.75 5.35 -11.17
CA MET A 103 -1.84 4.21 -11.01
C MET A 103 -2.01 3.20 -12.13
N LEU A 104 -3.24 2.85 -12.51
CA LEU A 104 -3.51 1.96 -13.64
C LEU A 104 -2.96 2.53 -14.95
N ARG A 105 -3.25 3.81 -15.23
CA ARG A 105 -2.73 4.52 -16.41
C ARG A 105 -1.21 4.49 -16.46
N PHE A 106 -0.56 4.82 -15.34
CA PHE A 106 0.89 4.77 -15.23
C PHE A 106 1.44 3.36 -15.53
N SER A 107 0.80 2.34 -14.97
CA SER A 107 1.24 0.95 -15.14
C SER A 107 1.10 0.44 -16.57
N LEU A 108 0.06 0.88 -17.28
CA LEU A 108 -0.19 0.55 -18.69
C LEU A 108 0.58 1.44 -19.66
N GLU A 109 1.42 2.37 -19.17
CA GLU A 109 2.14 3.36 -19.97
C GLU A 109 1.23 4.25 -20.83
N VAL A 110 -0.03 4.45 -20.41
CA VAL A 110 -1.01 5.26 -21.12
C VAL A 110 -1.20 6.61 -20.44
N THR A 111 -1.24 7.66 -21.24
CA THR A 111 -1.42 9.03 -20.80
C THR A 111 -2.87 9.49 -20.97
N THR A 112 -3.17 10.69 -20.49
CA THR A 112 -4.47 11.34 -20.75
C THR A 112 -4.64 11.74 -22.21
N MET A 113 -3.54 11.90 -22.97
CA MET A 113 -3.55 12.30 -24.38
C MET A 113 -3.99 11.17 -25.30
N ASP A 114 -3.84 9.91 -24.88
CA ASP A 114 -4.25 8.73 -25.64
C ASP A 114 -5.78 8.58 -25.71
N ARG A 115 -6.54 9.41 -24.98
CA ARG A 115 -8.01 9.47 -24.96
C ARG A 115 -8.69 8.11 -24.72
N ILE A 116 -7.99 7.19 -24.06
CA ILE A 116 -8.53 5.88 -23.68
C ILE A 116 -9.51 6.08 -22.53
N ARG A 117 -10.71 5.50 -22.65
CA ARG A 117 -11.74 5.54 -21.61
C ARG A 117 -11.29 4.77 -20.36
N ASN A 118 -11.66 5.26 -19.19
CA ASN A 118 -11.28 4.68 -17.90
C ASN A 118 -11.83 3.25 -17.71
N GLU A 119 -12.99 2.95 -18.29
CA GLU A 119 -13.59 1.61 -18.30
C GLU A 119 -12.64 0.58 -18.92
N PHE A 120 -12.07 0.89 -20.10
CA PHE A 120 -11.12 -0.02 -20.77
C PHE A 120 -9.82 -0.20 -19.99
N ILE A 121 -9.34 0.85 -19.33
CA ILE A 121 -8.14 0.79 -18.46
C ILE A 121 -8.39 -0.16 -17.29
N LYS A 122 -9.57 -0.06 -16.69
CA LYS A 122 -10.01 -0.92 -15.59
C LYS A 122 -10.23 -2.37 -16.03
N GLU A 123 -10.89 -2.60 -17.16
CA GLU A 123 -11.11 -3.95 -17.73
C GLU A 123 -9.80 -4.67 -18.06
N THR A 124 -8.83 -3.96 -18.65
CA THR A 124 -7.53 -4.54 -19.05
C THR A 124 -6.82 -5.19 -17.87
N GLU A 125 -6.87 -4.54 -16.70
CA GLU A 125 -6.24 -5.03 -15.47
C GLU A 125 -7.23 -5.78 -14.56
N HIS A 126 -8.47 -6.02 -15.02
CA HIS A 126 -9.53 -6.70 -14.27
C HIS A 126 -9.86 -6.02 -12.93
N VAL A 127 -9.81 -4.68 -12.90
CA VAL A 127 -9.97 -3.86 -11.69
C VAL A 127 -11.36 -3.22 -11.66
N GLY A 128 -12.22 -3.64 -10.71
CA GLY A 128 -13.53 -3.01 -10.47
C GLY A 128 -13.44 -1.54 -9.96
N GLY A 129 -14.55 -0.81 -9.89
CA GLY A 129 -14.56 0.55 -9.34
C GLY A 129 -14.39 0.58 -7.81
N PHE A 130 -13.61 1.53 -7.29
CA PHE A 130 -13.41 1.70 -5.84
C PHE A 130 -14.73 1.83 -5.05
N GLY A 131 -15.74 2.55 -5.57
CA GLY A 131 -17.06 2.63 -4.93
C GLY A 131 -17.79 1.28 -4.80
N ASP A 132 -17.73 0.42 -5.82
CA ASP A 132 -18.34 -0.92 -5.77
C ASP A 132 -17.62 -1.82 -4.77
N LYS A 133 -16.29 -1.71 -4.72
CA LYS A 133 -15.41 -2.43 -3.80
C LYS A 133 -15.69 -2.05 -2.34
N MET A 134 -15.88 -0.76 -2.05
CA MET A 134 -16.25 -0.29 -0.71
C MET A 134 -17.62 -0.80 -0.25
N GLN A 135 -18.60 -0.90 -1.17
CA GLN A 135 -19.93 -1.43 -0.84
C GLN A 135 -19.89 -2.93 -0.59
N ILE A 136 -19.07 -3.69 -1.34
CA ILE A 136 -18.82 -5.11 -1.11
C ILE A 136 -18.20 -5.32 0.28
N ASP A 137 -17.21 -4.52 0.68
CA ASP A 137 -16.57 -4.60 1.99
C ASP A 137 -17.56 -4.26 3.14
N GLN A 138 -18.47 -3.30 2.93
CA GLN A 138 -19.55 -3.00 3.90
C GLN A 138 -20.59 -4.12 4.00
N ALA A 139 -20.89 -4.81 2.89
CA ALA A 139 -21.85 -5.92 2.84
C ALA A 139 -21.28 -7.24 3.38
N LEU A 140 -19.98 -7.49 3.18
CA LEU A 140 -19.26 -8.67 3.69
C LEU A 140 -18.91 -8.56 5.18
N ASN A 141 -19.12 -7.40 5.80
CA ASN A 141 -18.89 -7.17 7.23
C ASN A 141 -19.87 -7.93 8.16
N GLN A 142 -20.75 -8.79 7.59
CA GLN A 142 -21.58 -9.75 8.33
C GLN A 142 -20.98 -11.16 8.41
N GLU A 143 -19.97 -11.50 7.62
CA GLU A 143 -19.26 -12.78 7.69
C GLU A 143 -17.74 -12.55 7.72
N ASN A 144 -17.10 -12.93 8.82
CA ASN A 144 -15.69 -12.69 9.17
C ASN A 144 -14.65 -13.24 8.16
N THR A 145 -14.56 -12.65 6.97
CA THR A 145 -13.52 -12.93 5.97
C THR A 145 -13.17 -11.64 5.21
N TRP A 146 -12.33 -10.82 5.84
CA TRP A 146 -11.69 -9.66 5.21
C TRP A 146 -10.63 -10.10 4.19
N ASP A 147 -11.07 -10.53 2.99
CA ASP A 147 -10.21 -10.94 1.87
C ASP A 147 -10.07 -9.82 0.81
N GLY A 148 -11.13 -9.02 0.58
CA GLY A 148 -11.21 -8.04 -0.51
C GLY A 148 -10.23 -6.87 -0.44
N THR A 149 -10.14 -6.17 0.70
CA THR A 149 -9.29 -4.97 0.83
C THR A 149 -7.79 -5.25 0.72
N LEU A 150 -7.37 -6.44 1.17
CA LEU A 150 -5.99 -6.93 1.00
C LEU A 150 -5.70 -7.24 -0.46
N ASP A 151 -6.68 -7.79 -1.17
CA ASP A 151 -6.57 -8.08 -2.58
C ASP A 151 -6.41 -6.78 -3.39
N TYR A 152 -7.01 -5.64 -2.99
CA TYR A 152 -6.85 -4.37 -3.72
C TYR A 152 -5.46 -3.74 -3.63
N LEU A 153 -4.89 -3.62 -2.42
CA LEU A 153 -3.54 -3.09 -2.28
C LEU A 153 -2.52 -4.08 -2.84
N SER A 154 -2.74 -5.39 -2.69
CA SER A 154 -1.90 -6.42 -3.31
C SER A 154 -2.01 -6.42 -4.84
N GLN A 155 -3.19 -6.25 -5.43
CA GLN A 155 -3.39 -6.15 -6.88
C GLN A 155 -2.77 -4.88 -7.43
N MET A 156 -2.98 -3.71 -6.79
CA MET A 156 -2.33 -2.47 -7.24
C MET A 156 -0.80 -2.55 -7.16
N PHE A 157 -0.24 -3.09 -6.07
CA PHE A 157 1.20 -3.32 -5.99
C PHE A 157 1.69 -4.38 -7.00
N TYR A 158 0.91 -5.43 -7.26
CA TYR A 158 1.23 -6.49 -8.22
C TYR A 158 1.24 -5.98 -9.67
N ILE A 159 0.24 -5.20 -10.06
CA ILE A 159 0.12 -4.58 -11.40
C ILE A 159 1.31 -3.65 -11.65
N ILE A 160 1.62 -2.76 -10.70
CA ILE A 160 2.81 -1.88 -10.78
C ILE A 160 4.10 -2.71 -10.88
N HIS A 161 4.23 -3.77 -10.09
CA HIS A 161 5.44 -4.61 -10.09
C HIS A 161 5.61 -5.40 -11.38
N LYS A 162 4.54 -5.96 -11.95
CA LYS A 162 4.56 -6.71 -13.21
C LYS A 162 5.00 -5.83 -14.38
N HIS A 163 4.46 -4.62 -14.47
CA HIS A 163 4.82 -3.68 -15.54
C HIS A 163 6.23 -3.11 -15.37
N LEU A 164 6.65 -2.76 -14.15
CA LEU A 164 8.04 -2.35 -13.88
C LEU A 164 9.06 -3.47 -14.10
N TYR A 165 8.69 -4.73 -13.89
CA TYR A 165 9.56 -5.88 -14.17
C TYR A 165 9.72 -6.09 -15.68
N ASN A 166 8.63 -5.99 -16.45
CA ASN A 166 8.67 -6.15 -17.91
C ASN A 166 9.42 -4.99 -18.61
N ALA A 167 9.25 -3.75 -18.15
CA ALA A 167 9.96 -2.58 -18.69
C ALA A 167 11.48 -2.61 -18.41
N ALA A 168 11.94 -3.36 -17.41
CA ALA A 168 13.35 -3.54 -17.11
C ALA A 168 13.99 -4.75 -17.81
N ALA A 169 13.18 -5.56 -18.51
CA ALA A 169 13.60 -6.77 -19.21
C ALA A 169 13.69 -6.60 -20.75
N SER A 170 13.39 -5.39 -21.25
CA SER A 170 13.53 -4.95 -22.64
C SER A 170 14.65 -3.92 -22.78
#